data_AF-A0A7S2GTB5-F1
#
_entry.id   AF-A0A7S2GTB5-F1
#
_cell.length_a   1.000
_cell.length_b   1.000
_cell.length_c   1.000
_cell.angle_alpha   90.00
_cell.angle_beta   90.00
_cell.angle_gamma   90.00
#
_symmetry.space_group_name_H-M   'P 1'
#
loop_
_entity.id
_entity.type
_entity.pdbx_description
1 polymer ?
#
loop_
_entity_poly.entity_id
_entity_poly.type
_entity_poly.pdbx_seq_one_letter_code
_entity_poly.pdbx_strand_id
1 'polypeptide(L)'
;EDPFNRFDGVVVILSCSELIIEYYHIDLGVNTSVLRAMRLLRVFKLMRSWTSLQQIVEGMLQSVGALSNLFVLLTLIIFIFALLGMSLFGNAYTPERGFTVWPRTNFLTISDSMLTVMVVISGENWNDVWADTSFAVGSWSALYFILLVTLGNYVVLNLFVAILLAGFQNAKEMAEGKGDSEGDSEGDSEGDS
;
A
#
# COMPACT_ATOMS: atom_id res chain seq x y z
N GLU A 1 -18.18 5.93 15.68
CA GLU A 1 -18.12 7.10 14.77
C GLU A 1 -18.15 6.57 13.35
N ASP A 2 -19.02 7.10 12.50
CA ASP A 2 -19.22 6.56 11.14
C ASP A 2 -18.01 6.92 10.25
N PRO A 3 -17.18 5.94 9.80
CA PRO A 3 -15.99 6.18 8.99
C PRO A 3 -16.30 6.96 7.71
N PHE A 4 -17.53 6.79 7.19
CA PHE A 4 -18.03 7.49 6.02
C PHE A 4 -18.19 9.00 6.24
N ASN A 5 -18.54 9.44 7.46
CA ASN A 5 -18.67 10.87 7.77
C ASN A 5 -17.30 11.56 7.89
N ARG A 6 -16.27 10.85 8.36
CA ARG A 6 -14.90 11.39 8.40
C ARG A 6 -14.32 11.53 6.99
N PHE A 7 -14.55 10.53 6.14
CA PHE A 7 -14.17 10.59 4.74
C PHE A 7 -14.89 11.72 4.00
N ASP A 8 -16.20 11.90 4.22
CA ASP A 8 -16.97 12.99 3.62
C ASP A 8 -16.43 14.37 4.04
N GLY A 9 -16.11 14.54 5.33
CA GLY A 9 -15.48 15.76 5.83
C GLY A 9 -14.16 16.09 5.14
N VAL A 10 -13.28 15.09 4.97
CA VAL A 10 -12.00 15.28 4.25
C VAL A 10 -12.22 15.66 2.79
N VAL A 11 -13.14 15.00 2.10
CA VAL A 11 -13.42 15.29 0.69
C VAL A 11 -14.06 16.67 0.52
N VAL A 12 -14.93 17.09 1.43
CA VAL A 12 -15.53 18.43 1.44
C VAL A 12 -14.46 19.50 1.68
N ILE A 13 -13.58 19.31 2.66
CA ILE A 13 -12.47 20.25 2.95
C ILE A 13 -11.54 20.36 1.73
N LEU A 14 -11.16 19.23 1.12
CA LEU A 14 -10.35 19.23 -0.11
C LEU A 14 -11.05 19.96 -1.26
N SER A 15 -12.35 19.72 -1.47
CA SER A 15 -13.14 20.39 -2.51
C SER A 15 -13.26 21.90 -2.28
N CYS A 16 -13.47 22.33 -1.03
CA CYS A 16 -13.53 23.75 -0.67
C CYS A 16 -12.16 24.42 -0.81
N SER A 17 -11.08 23.75 -0.40
CA SER A 17 -9.71 24.27 -0.55
C SER A 17 -9.35 24.50 -2.01
N GLU A 18 -9.75 23.59 -2.91
CA GLU A 18 -9.54 23.72 -4.35
C GLU A 18 -10.25 24.97 -4.91
N LEU A 19 -11.52 25.16 -4.57
CA LEU A 19 -12.32 26.32 -4.99
C LEU A 19 -11.71 27.64 -4.52
N ILE A 20 -11.23 27.69 -3.27
CA ILE A 20 -10.62 28.89 -2.69
C ILE A 20 -9.30 29.21 -3.38
N ILE A 21 -8.45 28.20 -3.63
CA ILE A 21 -7.14 28.38 -4.29
C ILE A 21 -7.33 28.90 -5.72
N GLU A 22 -8.29 28.34 -6.47
CA GLU A 22 -8.62 28.79 -7.83
C GLU A 22 -9.24 30.19 -7.85
N TYR A 23 -10.13 30.49 -6.89
CA TYR A 23 -10.80 31.79 -6.82
C TYR A 23 -9.86 32.95 -6.49
N TYR A 24 -8.91 32.77 -5.57
CA TYR A 24 -7.97 33.81 -5.17
C TYR A 24 -6.67 33.83 -6.00
N HIS A 25 -6.53 32.95 -7.01
CA HIS A 25 -5.31 32.78 -7.78
C HIS A 25 -4.05 32.66 -6.90
N ILE A 26 -4.15 31.86 -5.82
CA ILE A 26 -3.05 31.71 -4.86
C ILE A 26 -1.99 30.81 -5.50
N ASP A 27 -0.85 31.40 -5.87
CA ASP A 27 0.33 30.66 -6.29
C ASP A 27 1.00 30.01 -5.08
N LEU A 28 0.59 28.78 -4.78
CA LEU A 28 1.17 27.96 -3.71
C LEU A 28 2.54 27.34 -4.08
N GLY A 29 3.08 27.64 -5.27
CA GLY A 29 4.24 26.93 -5.83
C GLY A 29 3.97 25.47 -6.20
N VAL A 30 2.70 25.04 -6.11
CA VAL A 30 2.24 23.71 -6.48
C VAL A 30 1.86 23.71 -7.95
N ASN A 31 2.34 22.72 -8.71
CA ASN A 31 2.00 22.59 -10.14
C ASN A 31 0.47 22.53 -10.30
N THR A 32 -0.10 23.42 -11.10
CA THR A 32 -1.55 23.51 -11.36
C THR A 32 -2.14 22.22 -11.93
N SER A 33 -1.30 21.34 -12.51
CA SER A 33 -1.68 19.99 -12.92
C SER A 33 -2.08 19.10 -11.75
N VAL A 34 -1.49 19.29 -10.57
CA VAL A 34 -1.87 18.58 -9.33
C VAL A 34 -3.25 19.02 -8.87
N LEU A 35 -3.54 20.33 -8.88
CA LEU A 35 -4.88 20.85 -8.57
C LEU A 35 -5.94 20.29 -9.54
N ARG A 36 -5.57 20.12 -10.81
CA ARG A 36 -6.43 19.46 -11.81
C ARG A 36 -6.63 17.96 -11.54
N ALA A 37 -5.60 17.26 -11.08
CA ALA A 37 -5.70 15.85 -10.69
C ALA A 37 -6.53 15.65 -9.40
N MET A 38 -6.43 16.57 -8.44
CA MET A 38 -7.26 16.57 -7.23
C MET A 38 -8.75 16.64 -7.55
N ARG A 39 -9.12 17.26 -8.67
CA ARG A 39 -10.50 17.22 -9.17
C ARG A 39 -10.99 15.80 -9.37
N LEU A 40 -10.14 14.88 -9.80
CA LEU A 40 -10.50 13.47 -10.00
C LEU A 40 -10.85 12.77 -8.68
N LEU A 41 -10.37 13.25 -7.53
CA LEU A 41 -10.78 12.70 -6.22
C LEU A 41 -12.28 12.88 -5.96
N ARG A 42 -12.94 13.86 -6.60
CA ARG A 42 -14.40 13.98 -6.53
C ARG A 42 -15.11 12.78 -7.16
N VAL A 43 -14.46 11.99 -8.04
CA VAL A 43 -15.00 10.73 -8.55
C VAL A 43 -15.19 9.69 -7.44
N PHE A 44 -14.44 9.79 -6.34
CA PHE A 44 -14.67 8.96 -5.16
C PHE A 44 -16.03 9.26 -4.50
N LYS A 45 -16.61 10.46 -4.72
CA LYS A 45 -18.01 10.74 -4.34
C LYS A 45 -19.00 9.88 -5.15
N LEU A 46 -18.68 9.55 -6.41
CA LEU A 46 -19.51 8.62 -7.19
C LEU A 46 -19.45 7.22 -6.58
N MET A 47 -18.32 6.77 -6.03
CA MET A 47 -18.28 5.47 -5.34
C MET A 47 -19.23 5.38 -4.13
N ARG A 48 -19.60 6.54 -3.54
CA ARG A 48 -20.60 6.61 -2.47
C ARG A 48 -22.04 6.39 -2.95
N SER A 49 -22.38 6.69 -4.20
CA SER A 49 -23.75 6.46 -4.69
C SER A 49 -24.02 5.00 -5.07
N TRP A 50 -22.98 4.15 -5.07
CA TRP A 50 -23.05 2.75 -5.48
C TRP A 50 -22.82 1.88 -4.25
N THR A 51 -23.91 1.45 -3.61
CA THR A 51 -23.89 0.62 -2.40
C THR A 51 -23.08 -0.66 -2.58
N SER A 52 -23.13 -1.28 -3.76
CA SER A 52 -22.30 -2.45 -4.09
C SER A 52 -20.80 -2.17 -4.05
N LEU A 53 -20.36 -0.97 -4.48
CA LEU A 53 -18.94 -0.59 -4.45
C LEU A 53 -18.48 -0.26 -3.03
N GLN A 54 -19.35 0.35 -2.22
CA GLN A 54 -19.09 0.57 -0.80
C GLN A 54 -18.84 -0.75 -0.07
N GLN A 55 -19.66 -1.76 -0.31
CA GLN A 55 -19.51 -3.09 0.29
C GLN A 55 -18.16 -3.74 -0.07
N ILE A 56 -17.71 -3.60 -1.33
CA ILE A 56 -16.41 -4.11 -1.76
C ILE A 56 -15.25 -3.38 -1.05
N VAL A 57 -15.31 -2.04 -1.00
CA VAL A 57 -14.28 -1.22 -0.35
C VAL A 57 -14.21 -1.50 1.16
N GLU A 58 -15.36 -1.62 1.82
CA GLU A 58 -15.44 -1.95 3.24
C GLU A 58 -14.88 -3.34 3.54
N GLY A 59 -15.20 -4.35 2.73
CA GLY A 59 -14.61 -5.68 2.83
C GLY A 59 -13.09 -5.69 2.62
N MET A 60 -12.59 -4.87 1.69
CA MET A 60 -11.15 -4.66 1.48
C MET A 60 -10.47 -4.05 2.70
N LEU A 61 -11.06 -2.99 3.29
CA LEU A 61 -10.48 -2.30 4.44
C LEU A 61 -10.48 -3.16 5.70
N GLN A 62 -11.52 -3.96 5.93
CA GLN A 62 -11.54 -4.93 7.03
C GLN A 62 -10.42 -5.98 6.90
N SER A 63 -10.16 -6.43 5.66
CA SER A 63 -9.08 -7.37 5.39
C SER A 63 -7.70 -6.78 5.71
N VAL A 64 -7.47 -5.49 5.45
CA VAL A 64 -6.22 -4.79 5.82
C VAL A 64 -6.03 -4.76 7.34
N GLY A 65 -7.10 -4.55 8.11
CA GLY A 65 -7.05 -4.55 9.58
C GLY A 65 -6.57 -5.88 10.17
N ALA A 66 -7.06 -7.00 9.63
CA ALA A 66 -6.67 -8.36 10.03
C ALA A 66 -5.17 -8.66 9.78
N LEU A 67 -4.53 -7.93 8.86
CA LEU A 67 -3.15 -8.15 8.42
C LEU A 67 -2.16 -7.09 8.92
N SER A 68 -2.64 -6.14 9.74
CA SER A 68 -1.85 -4.99 10.23
C SER A 68 -0.52 -5.42 10.87
N ASN A 69 -0.53 -6.49 11.67
CA ASN A 69 0.68 -7.02 12.31
C ASN A 69 1.75 -7.48 11.29
N LEU A 70 1.33 -8.10 10.19
CA LEU A 70 2.24 -8.57 9.15
C LEU A 70 2.73 -7.42 8.26
N PHE A 71 1.89 -6.39 8.06
CA PHE A 71 2.30 -5.18 7.36
C PHE A 71 3.37 -4.40 8.13
N VAL A 72 3.26 -4.34 9.47
CA VAL A 72 4.30 -3.77 10.34
C VAL A 72 5.60 -4.56 10.22
N LEU A 73 5.54 -5.89 10.20
CA LEU A 73 6.71 -6.73 9.99
C LEU A 73 7.38 -6.47 8.62
N LEU A 74 6.59 -6.36 7.54
CA LEU A 74 7.10 -6.03 6.21
C LEU A 74 7.78 -4.65 6.21
N THR A 75 7.15 -3.65 6.83
CA THR A 75 7.70 -2.30 6.94
C THR A 75 9.02 -2.29 7.72
N LEU A 76 9.11 -3.07 8.80
CA LEU A 76 10.34 -3.22 9.58
C LEU A 76 11.46 -3.84 8.74
N ILE A 77 11.17 -4.86 7.94
CA ILE A 77 12.16 -5.48 7.05
C ILE A 77 12.62 -4.48 5.99
N ILE A 78 11.69 -3.75 5.36
CA ILE A 78 12.02 -2.68 4.42
C ILE A 78 12.95 -1.66 5.09
N PHE A 79 12.65 -1.26 6.31
CA PHE A 79 13.47 -0.31 7.07
C PHE A 79 14.88 -0.82 7.37
N ILE A 80 15.01 -2.07 7.83
CA ILE A 80 16.31 -2.70 8.11
C ILE A 80 17.17 -2.77 6.84
N PHE A 81 16.60 -3.25 5.73
CA PHE A 81 17.32 -3.33 4.46
C PHE A 81 17.61 -1.95 3.88
N ALA A 82 16.74 -0.96 4.06
CA ALA A 82 17.00 0.42 3.63
C ALA A 82 18.20 1.02 4.36
N LEU A 83 18.30 0.84 5.68
CA LEU A 83 19.47 1.29 6.45
C LEU A 83 20.75 0.55 6.04
N LEU A 84 20.65 -0.77 5.84
CA LEU A 84 21.79 -1.56 5.36
C LEU A 84 22.25 -1.10 3.97
N GLY A 85 21.31 -0.94 3.01
CA GLY A 85 21.59 -0.47 1.66
C GLY A 85 22.19 0.93 1.64
N MET A 86 21.68 1.85 2.47
CA MET A 86 22.29 3.17 2.64
C MET A 86 23.72 3.08 3.16
N SER A 87 23.98 2.23 4.17
CA SER A 87 25.32 2.08 4.74
C SER A 87 26.33 1.49 3.74
N LEU A 88 25.88 0.61 2.84
CA LEU A 88 26.72 -0.06 1.85
C LEU A 88 26.87 0.73 0.54
N PHE A 89 25.80 1.41 0.09
CA PHE A 89 25.69 1.95 -1.26
C PHE A 89 25.32 3.44 -1.30
N GLY A 90 25.09 4.11 -0.17
CA GLY A 90 24.61 5.49 -0.16
C GLY A 90 25.54 6.51 -0.82
N ASN A 91 26.85 6.24 -0.85
CA ASN A 91 27.84 7.07 -1.55
C ASN A 91 28.35 6.43 -2.86
N ALA A 92 27.66 5.42 -3.37
CA ALA A 92 28.13 4.68 -4.55
C ALA A 92 27.88 5.43 -5.87
N TYR A 93 26.81 6.21 -5.97
CA TYR A 93 26.37 6.85 -7.21
C TYR A 93 27.05 8.21 -7.40
N THR A 94 28.31 8.20 -7.84
CA THR A 94 29.11 9.40 -8.08
C THR A 94 29.42 9.62 -9.57
N PRO A 95 29.64 10.88 -10.01
CA PRO A 95 30.04 11.16 -11.40
C PRO A 95 31.34 10.48 -11.82
N GLU A 96 32.28 10.29 -10.88
CA GLU A 96 33.54 9.56 -11.10
C GLU A 96 33.32 8.10 -11.48
N ARG A 97 32.18 7.53 -11.07
CA ARG A 97 31.76 6.16 -11.37
C ARG A 97 30.78 6.09 -12.54
N GLY A 98 30.66 7.16 -13.33
CA GLY A 98 29.81 7.20 -14.53
C GLY A 98 28.36 7.64 -14.30
N PHE A 99 27.98 8.03 -13.08
CA PHE A 99 26.63 8.52 -12.78
C PHE A 99 26.54 10.04 -12.90
N THR A 100 26.17 10.54 -14.08
CA THR A 100 25.96 11.98 -14.34
C THR A 100 24.58 12.46 -13.88
N VAL A 101 23.62 11.55 -13.77
CA VAL A 101 22.28 11.76 -13.22
C VAL A 101 22.03 10.66 -12.20
N TRP A 102 21.41 11.00 -11.08
CA TRP A 102 21.11 10.03 -10.03
C TRP A 102 20.04 9.06 -10.52
N PRO A 103 20.25 7.73 -10.37
CA PRO A 103 19.23 6.76 -10.71
C PRO A 103 17.95 7.01 -9.91
N ARG A 104 16.80 6.75 -10.54
CA ARG A 104 15.48 6.89 -9.90
C ARG A 104 15.38 6.02 -8.63
N THR A 105 16.04 4.87 -8.65
CA THR A 105 16.19 3.95 -7.52
C THR A 105 17.62 4.03 -7.01
N ASN A 106 17.81 4.56 -5.82
CA ASN A 106 19.13 4.78 -5.22
C ASN A 106 19.06 4.64 -3.69
N PHE A 107 20.22 4.66 -3.03
CA PHE A 107 20.37 4.46 -1.59
C PHE A 107 20.88 5.70 -0.84
N LEU A 108 20.72 6.91 -1.41
CA LEU A 108 21.31 8.13 -0.82
C LEU A 108 20.58 8.58 0.44
N THR A 109 19.26 8.68 0.37
CA THR A 109 18.41 9.08 1.51
C THR A 109 17.61 7.89 2.02
N ILE A 110 17.08 8.02 3.24
CA ILE A 110 16.34 6.91 3.86
C ILE A 110 15.04 6.64 3.11
N SER A 111 14.37 7.69 2.63
CA SER A 111 13.17 7.58 1.81
C SER A 111 13.46 6.90 0.48
N ASP A 112 14.54 7.29 -0.20
CA ASP A 112 14.91 6.69 -1.50
C ASP A 112 15.32 5.23 -1.32
N SER A 113 16.04 4.92 -0.23
CA SER A 113 16.42 3.55 0.11
C SER A 113 15.20 2.68 0.42
N MET A 114 14.24 3.20 1.20
CA MET A 114 12.99 2.49 1.49
C MET A 114 12.16 2.24 0.23
N LEU A 115 12.03 3.23 -0.65
CA LEU A 115 11.35 3.07 -1.94
C LEU A 115 12.06 2.06 -2.84
N THR A 116 13.39 2.13 -2.91
CA THR A 116 14.20 1.18 -3.69
C THR A 116 14.04 -0.25 -3.19
N VAL A 117 14.06 -0.46 -1.86
CA VAL A 117 13.81 -1.77 -1.25
C VAL A 117 12.38 -2.25 -1.52
N MET A 118 11.40 -1.36 -1.46
CA MET A 118 10.01 -1.67 -1.80
C MET A 118 9.86 -2.15 -3.27
N VAL A 119 10.53 -1.48 -4.21
CA VAL A 119 10.57 -1.87 -5.64
C VAL A 119 11.24 -3.24 -5.82
N VAL A 120 12.34 -3.51 -5.09
CA VAL A 120 13.01 -4.81 -5.18
C VAL A 120 12.12 -5.94 -4.63
N ILE A 121 11.44 -5.72 -3.50
CA ILE A 121 10.55 -6.72 -2.89
C ILE A 121 9.28 -6.94 -3.73
N SER A 122 8.78 -5.94 -4.46
CA SER A 122 7.66 -6.14 -5.38
C SER A 122 8.03 -7.03 -6.58
N GLY A 123 9.33 -7.30 -6.78
CA GLY A 123 9.84 -8.09 -7.90
C GLY A 123 9.90 -7.31 -9.21
N GLU A 124 9.58 -6.02 -9.20
CA GLU A 124 9.62 -5.18 -10.40
C GLU A 124 11.00 -4.56 -10.56
N ASN A 125 11.59 -4.73 -11.74
CA ASN A 125 12.78 -3.99 -12.18
C ASN A 125 14.00 -4.10 -11.22
N TRP A 126 14.05 -5.10 -10.36
CA TRP A 126 15.09 -5.29 -9.34
C TRP A 126 16.47 -5.59 -9.95
N ASN A 127 16.47 -6.20 -11.14
CA ASN A 127 17.66 -6.50 -11.93
C ASN A 127 18.38 -5.22 -12.36
N ASP A 128 17.64 -4.17 -12.74
CA ASP A 128 18.22 -2.88 -13.12
C ASP A 128 18.80 -2.17 -11.89
N VAL A 129 18.10 -2.22 -10.75
CA VAL A 129 18.61 -1.69 -9.47
C VAL A 129 19.93 -2.38 -9.10
N TRP A 130 19.99 -3.71 -9.24
CA TRP A 130 21.21 -4.46 -9.01
C TRP A 130 22.29 -4.14 -10.04
N ALA A 131 21.95 -4.01 -11.33
CA ALA A 131 22.91 -3.69 -12.38
C ALA A 131 23.61 -2.35 -12.12
N ASP A 132 22.84 -1.30 -11.81
CA ASP A 132 23.37 0.03 -11.45
C ASP A 132 24.24 -0.05 -10.20
N THR A 133 23.80 -0.79 -9.18
CA THR A 133 24.57 -0.95 -7.94
C THR A 133 25.86 -1.75 -8.17
N SER A 134 25.79 -2.82 -8.96
CA SER A 134 26.93 -3.67 -9.33
C SER A 134 27.94 -2.91 -10.19
N PHE A 135 27.48 -2.03 -11.07
CA PHE A 135 28.36 -1.12 -11.79
C PHE A 135 29.06 -0.14 -10.85
N ALA A 136 28.34 0.36 -9.84
CA ALA A 136 28.87 1.35 -8.89
C ALA A 136 29.85 0.78 -7.86
N VAL A 137 29.62 -0.43 -7.33
CA VAL A 137 30.43 -1.01 -6.23
C VAL A 137 31.05 -2.37 -6.53
N GLY A 138 30.66 -3.02 -7.62
CA GLY A 138 31.07 -4.37 -8.01
C GLY A 138 30.02 -5.45 -7.73
N SER A 139 30.25 -6.62 -8.31
CA SER A 139 29.29 -7.74 -8.31
C SER A 139 29.03 -8.37 -6.95
N TRP A 140 29.84 -8.07 -5.93
CA TRP A 140 29.62 -8.53 -4.55
C TRP A 140 28.27 -8.03 -3.98
N SER A 141 27.77 -6.89 -4.50
CA SER A 141 26.45 -6.35 -4.18
C SER A 141 25.31 -7.34 -4.45
N ALA A 142 25.52 -8.34 -5.33
CA ALA A 142 24.55 -9.40 -5.59
C ALA A 142 24.11 -10.13 -4.31
N LEU A 143 25.00 -10.28 -3.32
CA LEU A 143 24.67 -10.93 -2.05
C LEU A 143 23.56 -10.19 -1.30
N TYR A 144 23.61 -8.85 -1.30
CA TYR A 144 22.56 -8.02 -0.69
C TYR A 144 21.22 -8.21 -1.41
N PHE A 145 21.20 -8.14 -2.74
CA PHE A 145 19.96 -8.25 -3.52
C PHE A 145 19.36 -9.66 -3.50
N ILE A 146 20.19 -10.72 -3.56
CA ILE A 146 19.71 -12.10 -3.47
C ILE A 146 19.06 -12.35 -2.10
N LEU A 147 19.71 -11.89 -1.02
CA LEU A 147 19.16 -12.00 0.32
C LEU A 147 17.85 -11.21 0.44
N LEU A 148 17.83 -9.97 -0.05
CA LEU A 148 16.65 -9.12 -0.03
C LEU A 148 15.47 -9.72 -0.80
N VAL A 149 15.70 -10.21 -2.03
CA VAL A 149 14.64 -10.81 -2.86
C VAL A 149 14.13 -12.10 -2.23
N THR A 150 15.02 -12.95 -1.72
CA THR A 150 14.62 -14.24 -1.12
C THR A 150 13.82 -14.01 0.17
N LEU A 151 14.33 -13.16 1.07
CA LEU A 151 13.67 -12.88 2.35
C LEU A 151 12.39 -12.06 2.14
N GLY A 152 12.42 -11.07 1.25
CA GLY A 152 11.25 -10.28 0.87
C GLY A 152 10.13 -11.13 0.30
N ASN A 153 10.44 -12.01 -0.67
CA ASN A 153 9.46 -12.92 -1.24
C ASN A 153 8.89 -13.89 -0.20
N TYR A 154 9.71 -14.41 0.72
CA TYR A 154 9.22 -15.26 1.79
C TYR A 154 8.19 -14.54 2.68
N VAL A 155 8.45 -13.27 3.02
CA VAL A 155 7.52 -12.45 3.81
C VAL A 155 6.23 -12.15 3.04
N VAL A 156 6.33 -11.80 1.76
CA VAL A 156 5.17 -11.54 0.89
C VAL A 156 4.33 -12.80 0.72
N LEU A 157 4.95 -13.98 0.56
CA LEU A 157 4.24 -15.24 0.50
C LEU A 157 3.54 -15.57 1.82
N ASN A 158 4.18 -15.33 2.96
CA ASN A 158 3.55 -15.51 4.26
C ASN A 158 2.35 -14.54 4.47
N LEU A 159 2.47 -13.31 3.98
CA LEU A 159 1.37 -12.34 3.92
C LEU A 159 0.21 -12.86 3.06
N PHE A 160 0.51 -13.41 1.88
CA PHE A 160 -0.49 -13.97 0.98
C PHE A 160 -1.23 -15.16 1.61
N VAL A 161 -0.50 -16.08 2.24
CA VAL A 161 -1.10 -17.21 2.98
C VAL A 161 -1.99 -16.71 4.10
N ALA A 162 -1.56 -15.69 4.86
CA ALA A 162 -2.39 -15.10 5.91
C ALA A 162 -3.67 -14.47 5.36
N ILE A 163 -3.61 -13.76 4.23
CA ILE A 163 -4.79 -13.19 3.55
C ILE A 163 -5.78 -14.31 3.18
N LEU A 164 -5.29 -15.38 2.58
CA LEU A 164 -6.14 -16.50 2.17
C LEU A 164 -6.80 -17.18 3.37
N LEU A 165 -6.04 -17.42 4.44
CA LEU A 165 -6.56 -18.02 5.66
C LEU A 165 -7.62 -17.13 6.34
N ALA A 166 -7.36 -15.83 6.44
CA ALA A 166 -8.34 -14.88 6.97
C ALA A 166 -9.61 -14.84 6.10
N GLY A 167 -9.46 -14.88 4.78
CA GLY A 167 -10.59 -14.97 3.85
C GLY A 167 -11.43 -16.23 4.03
N PHE A 168 -10.78 -17.39 4.21
CA PHE A 168 -11.48 -18.66 4.48
C PHE A 168 -12.16 -18.71 5.85
N GLN A 169 -11.54 -18.13 6.88
CA GLN A 169 -12.15 -18.00 8.20
C GLN A 169 -13.42 -17.16 8.13
N ASN A 170 -13.34 -15.98 7.51
CA ASN A 170 -14.51 -15.10 7.33
C ASN A 170 -15.63 -15.78 6.51
N ALA A 171 -15.28 -16.49 5.44
CA ALA A 171 -16.27 -17.21 4.61
C ALA A 171 -16.94 -18.36 5.38
N LYS A 172 -16.20 -19.06 6.23
CA LYS A 172 -16.74 -20.14 7.08
C LYS A 172 -17.72 -19.59 8.12
N GLU A 173 -17.36 -18.50 8.81
CA GLU A 173 -18.22 -17.85 9.81
C GLU A 173 -19.55 -17.36 9.20
N MET A 174 -19.53 -16.84 7.97
CA MET A 174 -20.75 -16.45 7.25
C MET A 174 -21.65 -17.64 6.87
N ALA A 175 -21.07 -18.81 6.59
CA ALA A 175 -21.82 -20.01 6.24
C ALA A 175 -22.47 -20.64 7.49
N GLU A 176 -21.76 -20.67 8.62
CA GLU A 176 -22.27 -21.18 9.89
C GLU A 176 -23.33 -20.24 10.49
N GLY A 177 -23.12 -18.92 10.46
CA GLY A 177 -24.09 -17.93 10.98
C GLY A 177 -25.41 -17.85 10.21
N LYS A 178 -25.46 -18.31 8.95
CA LYS A 178 -26.72 -18.45 8.20
C LYS A 178 -27.52 -19.69 8.62
N GLY A 179 -26.83 -20.78 8.99
CA GLY A 179 -27.48 -22.02 9.42
C GLY A 179 -28.27 -21.86 10.72
N ASP A 180 -27.75 -21.07 11.66
CA ASP A 180 -28.42 -20.83 12.95
C ASP A 180 -29.66 -19.91 12.79
N SER A 181 -29.63 -18.96 11.84
CA SER A 181 -30.76 -18.05 11.60
C SER A 181 -31.95 -18.68 10.88
N GLU A 182 -31.73 -19.73 10.08
CA GLU A 182 -32.82 -20.47 9.42
C GLU A 182 -33.49 -21.45 10.41
N GLY A 183 -32.73 -22.06 11.32
CA GLY A 183 -33.25 -23.01 12.33
C GLY A 183 -34.19 -22.40 13.37
N ASP A 184 -33.98 -21.14 13.77
CA ASP A 184 -34.87 -20.45 14.73
C ASP A 184 -36.17 -19.94 14.09
N SER A 185 -36.22 -19.80 12.76
CA SER A 185 -37.42 -19.30 12.05
C SER A 185 -38.48 -20.37 11.77
N GLU A 186 -38.12 -21.66 11.80
CA GLU A 186 -39.06 -22.77 11.61
C GLU A 186 -39.73 -23.20 12.94
N GLY A 187 -39.13 -22.90 14.10
CA GLY A 187 -39.62 -23.32 15.42
C GLY A 187 -40.85 -22.57 15.97
N ASP A 188 -41.15 -21.38 15.45
CA ASP A 188 -42.25 -20.53 15.95
C ASP A 188 -43.59 -20.73 15.21
N SER A 189 -43.67 -21.65 14.23
CA SER A 189 -44.89 -21.85 13.42
C SER A 189 -45.76 -23.06 13.82
N GLU A 190 -45.32 -23.91 14.75
CA GLU A 190 -46.07 -25.11 15.18
C GLU A 190 -46.83 -24.96 16.52
N GLY A 191 -46.94 -23.72 17.04
CA GLY A 191 -47.43 -23.45 18.39
C GLY A 191 -48.74 -22.66 18.52
N ASP A 192 -49.65 -22.69 17.54
CA ASP A 192 -51.00 -22.13 17.72
C ASP A 192 -52.04 -22.92 16.90
N SER A 193 -52.63 -23.93 17.53
CA SER A 193 -53.82 -24.68 17.03
C SER A 193 -54.60 -25.25 18.21
#